data_AF-A0A7T7V2W8-F1
#
_entry.id   AF-A0A7T7V2W8-F1
#
_cell.length_a   1.000
_cell.length_b   1.000
_cell.length_c   1.000
_cell.angle_alpha   90.00
_cell.angle_beta   90.00
_cell.angle_gamma   90.00
#
_symmetry.space_group_name_H-M   'P 1'
#
loop_
_entity.id
_entity.type
_entity.pdbx_description
1 polymer ?
#
loop_
_entity_poly.entity_id
_entity_poly.type
_entity_poly.pdbx_seq_one_letter_code
_entity_poly.pdbx_strand_id
1 'polypeptide(L)'
;MKTFEQKQLIERAQMIVDKYNEYNINTVEVTKSYNPKMKLRILQKIIIDQNAYKMSSFLSDLNYERRTEEKRIKRERASVRKTKQPNLPGQSKNNINKQRLRVKLEDVSSLYYRIGNDYFNHKMEIGDIVKKYNTTLHSVRQFVYKYARKNGIVMKRKELDSTKVNEIVVLYISGMSICEMEKKLKLSHRTIKKVLVDNNIEMRTHHSRLSRTKN
;
A
#
# COMPACT_ATOMS: atom_id res chain seq x y z
N MET A 1 32.44 23.71 -31.08
CA MET A 1 32.61 22.55 -30.17
C MET A 1 31.29 22.28 -29.45
N LYS A 2 30.89 21.02 -29.29
CA LYS A 2 29.68 20.66 -28.51
C LYS A 2 29.94 20.85 -27.01
N THR A 3 28.96 21.36 -26.26
CA THR A 3 29.06 21.49 -24.80
C THR A 3 29.05 20.13 -24.11
N PHE A 4 29.54 20.04 -22.87
CA PHE A 4 29.56 18.79 -22.11
C PHE A 4 28.17 18.16 -21.96
N GLU A 5 27.14 18.98 -21.73
CA GLU A 5 25.74 18.53 -21.63
C GLU A 5 25.23 17.96 -22.96
N GLN A 6 25.58 18.59 -24.09
CA GLN A 6 25.23 18.08 -25.42
C GLN A 6 25.88 16.72 -25.71
N LYS A 7 27.12 16.51 -25.26
CA LYS A 7 27.79 15.20 -25.40
C LYS A 7 27.07 14.11 -24.60
N GLN A 8 26.67 14.38 -23.35
CA GLN A 8 25.89 13.42 -22.53
C GLN A 8 24.52 13.09 -23.13
N LEU A 9 23.83 14.07 -23.72
CA LEU A 9 22.54 13.84 -24.36
C LEU A 9 22.68 12.95 -25.60
N ILE A 10 23.72 13.16 -26.40
CA ILE A 10 24.00 12.34 -27.59
C ILE A 10 24.34 10.91 -27.20
N GLU A 11 25.19 10.71 -26.19
CA GLU A 11 25.56 9.38 -25.69
C GLU A 11 24.33 8.62 -25.17
N ARG A 12 23.43 9.29 -24.44
CA ARG A 12 22.16 8.70 -23.99
C ARG A 12 21.23 8.35 -25.14
N ALA A 13 21.10 9.24 -26.13
CA ALA A 13 20.29 8.97 -27.31
C ALA A 13 20.82 7.74 -28.07
N GLN A 14 22.15 7.61 -28.19
CA GLN A 14 22.78 6.46 -28.83
C GLN A 14 22.51 5.16 -28.07
N MET A 15 22.65 5.16 -26.73
CA MET A 15 22.32 3.98 -25.91
C MET A 15 20.85 3.53 -26.06
N ILE A 16 19.91 4.47 -26.20
CA ILE A 16 18.49 4.16 -26.42
C ILE A 16 18.30 3.49 -27.79
N VAL A 17 18.96 4.00 -28.83
CA VAL A 17 18.91 3.41 -30.18
C VAL A 17 19.53 2.02 -30.20
N ASP A 18 20.69 1.84 -29.57
CA ASP A 18 21.38 0.54 -29.51
C ASP A 18 20.55 -0.49 -28.75
N LYS A 19 19.94 -0.11 -27.62
CA LYS A 19 19.00 -0.98 -26.88
C LYS A 19 17.73 -1.30 -27.66
N TYR A 20 17.20 -0.35 -28.43
CA TYR A 20 16.05 -0.60 -29.29
C TYR A 20 16.36 -1.65 -30.36
N ASN A 21 17.55 -1.54 -30.97
CA ASN A 21 18.02 -2.48 -31.98
C ASN A 21 18.29 -3.88 -31.37
N GLU A 22 18.85 -3.95 -30.16
CA GLU A 22 19.11 -5.21 -29.44
C GLU A 22 17.81 -5.98 -29.14
N TYR A 23 16.72 -5.28 -28.84
CA TYR A 23 15.47 -5.95 -28.49
C TYR A 23 14.65 -6.44 -29.66
N ASN A 24 14.98 -6.04 -30.90
CA ASN A 24 14.16 -6.19 -32.09
C ASN A 24 13.93 -7.64 -32.53
N ILE A 25 13.09 -8.34 -31.78
CA ILE A 25 12.60 -9.69 -32.05
C ILE A 25 11.08 -9.58 -32.11
N ASN A 26 10.53 -9.60 -33.32
CA ASN A 26 9.09 -9.60 -33.54
C ASN A 26 8.47 -10.83 -32.86
N THR A 27 7.67 -10.60 -31.83
CA THR A 27 6.96 -11.64 -31.09
C THR A 27 5.47 -11.46 -31.29
N VAL A 28 4.82 -12.53 -31.74
CA VAL A 28 3.37 -12.53 -31.98
C VAL A 28 2.71 -13.18 -30.78
N GLU A 29 1.95 -12.40 -30.00
CA GLU A 29 1.13 -12.93 -28.91
C GLU A 29 -0.33 -13.05 -29.33
N VAL A 30 -0.95 -14.16 -28.98
CA VAL A 30 -2.38 -14.38 -29.21
C VAL A 30 -3.11 -14.00 -27.93
N THR A 31 -3.86 -12.90 -27.98
CA THR A 31 -4.65 -12.44 -26.83
C THR A 31 -6.14 -12.71 -27.06
N LYS A 32 -6.86 -13.01 -25.97
CA LYS A 32 -8.32 -13.18 -25.99
C LYS A 32 -8.95 -11.81 -25.75
N SER A 33 -9.58 -11.23 -26.77
CA SER A 33 -10.38 -10.01 -26.63
C SER A 33 -11.86 -10.34 -26.75
N TYR A 34 -12.70 -9.64 -25.98
CA TYR A 34 -14.15 -9.81 -26.04
C TYR A 34 -14.75 -8.79 -27.01
N ASN A 35 -15.48 -9.26 -28.02
CA ASN A 35 -16.19 -8.38 -28.95
C ASN A 35 -17.62 -8.14 -28.45
N PRO A 36 -17.96 -6.93 -27.96
CA PRO A 36 -19.27 -6.66 -27.38
C PRO A 36 -20.41 -6.70 -28.40
N LYS A 37 -20.14 -6.46 -29.70
CA LYS A 37 -21.16 -6.53 -30.76
C LYS A 37 -21.57 -7.97 -31.05
N MET A 38 -20.61 -8.89 -31.02
CA MET A 38 -20.85 -10.31 -31.33
C MET A 38 -21.10 -11.18 -30.08
N LYS A 39 -20.92 -10.63 -28.88
CA LYS A 39 -21.02 -11.34 -27.58
C LYS A 39 -20.15 -12.61 -27.50
N LEU A 40 -19.00 -12.61 -28.17
CA LEU A 40 -18.09 -13.75 -28.24
C LEU A 40 -16.63 -13.32 -27.97
N ARG A 41 -15.82 -14.25 -27.46
CA ARG A 41 -14.37 -14.07 -27.29
C ARG A 41 -13.66 -14.44 -28.58
N ILE A 42 -12.92 -13.51 -29.16
CA ILE A 42 -12.16 -13.71 -30.39
C ILE A 42 -10.67 -13.76 -30.02
N LEU A 43 -9.94 -14.69 -30.65
CA LEU A 43 -8.48 -14.71 -30.58
C LEU A 43 -7.95 -13.69 -31.57
N GLN A 44 -7.34 -12.62 -31.06
CA GLN A 44 -6.65 -11.64 -31.89
C GLN A 44 -5.14 -11.88 -31.79
N LYS A 45 -4.50 -12.03 -32.96
CA LYS A 45 -3.05 -11.94 -33.05
C LYS A 45 -2.70 -10.47 -32.88
N ILE A 46 -2.07 -10.13 -31.76
CA ILE A 46 -1.51 -8.80 -31.55
C ILE A 46 0.00 -8.95 -31.76
N ILE A 47 0.54 -8.16 -32.67
CA ILE A 47 1.99 -7.99 -32.76
C ILE A 47 2.33 -7.10 -31.57
N ILE A 48 2.75 -7.72 -30.47
CA ILE A 48 3.27 -6.97 -29.33
C ILE A 48 4.70 -6.65 -29.70
N ASP A 49 4.97 -5.38 -29.95
CA ASP A 49 6.33 -4.91 -30.02
C ASP A 49 6.94 -5.05 -28.61
N GLN A 50 7.54 -6.21 -28.32
CA GLN A 50 8.27 -6.44 -27.06
C GLN A 50 9.36 -5.37 -26.87
N ASN A 51 9.81 -4.68 -27.92
CA ASN A 51 10.73 -3.57 -27.84
C ASN A 51 10.07 -2.38 -27.16
N ALA A 52 8.81 -2.06 -27.50
CA ALA A 52 8.08 -0.97 -26.85
C ALA A 52 7.91 -1.23 -25.35
N TYR A 53 7.62 -2.49 -24.97
CA TYR A 53 7.52 -2.86 -23.55
C TYR A 53 8.87 -2.77 -22.83
N LYS A 54 9.93 -3.39 -23.36
CA LYS A 54 11.28 -3.38 -22.78
C LYS A 54 11.86 -1.96 -22.73
N MET A 55 11.60 -1.15 -23.75
CA MET A 55 12.01 0.26 -23.81
C MET A 55 11.26 1.11 -22.77
N SER A 56 9.96 0.86 -22.56
CA SER A 56 9.21 1.55 -21.52
C SER A 56 9.77 1.28 -20.11
N SER A 57 10.20 0.04 -19.86
CA SER A 57 10.86 -0.35 -18.60
C SER A 57 12.19 0.36 -18.43
N PHE A 58 13.06 0.31 -19.44
CA PHE A 58 14.37 0.98 -19.43
C PHE A 58 14.26 2.50 -19.20
N LEU A 59 13.32 3.15 -19.88
CA LEU A 59 13.04 4.58 -19.67
C LEU A 59 12.49 4.87 -18.26
N SER A 60 11.75 3.94 -17.66
CA SER A 60 11.28 4.08 -16.29
C SER A 60 12.42 4.04 -15.28
N ASP A 61 13.41 3.17 -15.49
CA ASP A 61 14.61 3.03 -14.65
C ASP A 61 15.50 4.28 -14.75
N LEU A 62 15.74 4.79 -15.96
CA LEU A 62 16.47 6.06 -16.16
C LEU A 62 15.79 7.25 -15.45
N ASN A 63 14.46 7.30 -15.47
CA ASN A 63 13.72 8.33 -14.74
C ASN A 63 13.81 8.17 -13.22
N TYR A 64 13.87 6.92 -12.73
CA TYR A 64 14.08 6.63 -11.31
C TYR A 64 15.46 7.12 -10.86
N GLU A 65 16.53 6.78 -11.60
CA GLU A 65 17.89 7.21 -11.30
C GLU A 65 18.01 8.74 -11.27
N ARG A 66 17.43 9.43 -12.26
CA ARG A 66 17.40 10.90 -12.29
C ARG A 66 16.74 11.48 -11.03
N ARG A 67 15.59 10.95 -10.61
CA ARG A 67 14.90 11.39 -9.39
C ARG A 67 15.71 11.10 -8.14
N THR A 68 16.46 10.00 -8.08
CA THR A 68 17.34 9.70 -6.94
C THR A 68 18.52 10.65 -6.86
N GLU A 69 19.12 10.99 -8.00
CA GLU A 69 20.26 11.91 -8.08
C GLU A 69 19.83 13.35 -7.76
N GLU A 70 18.69 13.80 -8.28
CA GLU A 70 18.09 15.10 -7.91
C GLU A 70 17.86 15.21 -6.38
N LYS A 71 17.38 14.13 -5.75
CA LYS A 71 17.21 14.07 -4.29
C LYS A 71 18.56 14.12 -3.56
N ARG A 72 19.59 13.47 -4.09
CA ARG A 72 20.96 13.49 -3.54
C ARG A 72 21.53 14.91 -3.58
N ILE A 73 21.51 15.55 -4.74
CA ILE A 73 21.97 16.93 -4.96
C ILE A 73 21.20 17.90 -4.05
N LYS A 74 19.88 17.74 -3.91
CA LYS A 74 19.07 18.59 -3.02
C LYS A 74 19.48 18.46 -1.55
N ARG A 75 19.80 17.25 -1.09
CA ARG A 75 20.29 16.99 0.28
C ARG A 75 21.67 17.61 0.50
N GLU A 76 22.57 17.46 -0.46
CA GLU A 76 23.92 18.02 -0.41
C GLU A 76 23.90 19.55 -0.42
N ARG A 77 23.07 20.17 -1.26
CA ARG A 77 22.84 21.63 -1.22
C ARG A 77 22.28 22.09 0.12
N ALA A 78 21.38 21.31 0.72
CA ALA A 78 20.83 21.62 2.05
C ALA A 78 21.88 21.49 3.17
N SER A 79 22.80 20.52 3.11
CA SER A 79 23.90 20.40 4.08
C SER A 79 24.90 21.54 3.93
N VAL A 80 25.26 21.91 2.71
CA VAL A 80 26.17 23.06 2.45
C VAL A 80 25.56 24.38 2.92
N ARG A 81 24.25 24.59 2.74
CA ARG A 81 23.56 25.77 3.28
C ARG A 81 23.59 25.83 4.81
N LYS A 82 23.51 24.68 5.48
CA LYS A 82 23.59 24.60 6.95
C LYS A 82 25.00 24.89 7.48
N THR A 83 26.05 24.56 6.73
CA THR A 83 27.44 24.82 7.14
C THR A 83 27.88 26.25 6.83
N LYS A 84 27.33 26.88 5.79
CA LYS A 84 27.71 28.25 5.37
C LYS A 84 26.96 29.38 6.08
N GLN A 85 25.98 29.11 6.94
CA GLN A 85 25.40 30.19 7.75
C GLN A 85 26.37 30.54 8.88
N PRO A 86 27.02 31.72 8.87
CA PRO A 86 27.85 32.14 9.98
C PRO A 86 26.99 32.17 11.23
N ASN A 87 27.46 31.54 12.31
CA ASN A 87 26.81 31.65 13.60
C ASN A 87 26.87 33.12 14.01
N LEU A 88 25.74 33.82 13.89
CA LEU A 88 25.62 35.18 14.40
C LEU A 88 25.86 35.14 15.92
N PRO A 89 26.82 35.93 16.45
CA PRO A 89 27.04 36.00 17.88
C PRO A 89 25.77 36.51 18.55
N GLY A 90 25.21 35.73 19.48
CA GLY A 90 24.04 36.12 20.29
C GLY A 90 22.78 35.25 20.11
N GLN A 91 22.71 34.34 19.14
CA GLN A 91 21.61 33.37 19.09
C GLN A 91 21.94 32.14 19.96
N SER A 92 21.64 32.27 21.26
CA SER A 92 21.59 31.12 22.17
C SER A 92 20.56 30.12 21.64
N LYS A 93 21.06 29.04 21.03
CA LYS A 93 20.23 27.89 20.65
C LYS A 93 19.78 27.23 21.94
N ASN A 94 18.63 27.66 22.46
CA ASN A 94 17.76 26.83 23.28
C ASN A 94 17.23 25.69 22.39
N ASN A 95 18.14 24.84 21.93
CA ASN A 95 17.85 23.48 21.53
C ASN A 95 17.44 22.78 22.82
N ILE A 96 16.18 22.97 23.20
CA ILE A 96 15.48 22.00 24.03
C ILE A 96 15.64 20.70 23.26
N ASN A 97 16.60 19.91 23.71
CA ASN A 97 16.88 18.56 23.30
C ASN A 97 15.57 17.79 23.48
N LYS A 98 14.69 17.82 22.47
CA LYS A 98 13.89 16.66 22.09
C LYS A 98 14.87 15.65 21.51
N GLN A 99 15.86 15.25 22.31
CA GLN A 99 16.32 13.89 22.33
C GLN A 99 15.05 13.11 22.64
N ARG A 100 14.32 12.72 21.57
CA ARG A 100 13.55 11.50 21.61
C ARG A 100 14.57 10.50 22.11
N LEU A 101 14.51 10.18 23.40
CA LEU A 101 15.24 9.09 24.03
C LEU A 101 15.08 7.95 23.04
N ARG A 102 16.13 7.71 22.25
CA ARG A 102 16.22 6.50 21.44
C ARG A 102 16.43 5.45 22.48
N VAL A 103 15.32 4.96 23.04
CA VAL A 103 15.28 3.76 23.86
C VAL A 103 16.14 2.77 23.09
N LYS A 104 17.26 2.37 23.70
CA LYS A 104 18.24 1.50 23.07
C LYS A 104 17.46 0.29 22.51
N LEU A 105 17.73 -0.06 21.25
CA LEU A 105 16.91 -0.99 20.47
C LEU A 105 16.71 -2.36 21.18
N GLU A 106 17.64 -2.68 22.08
CA GLU A 106 17.67 -3.87 22.93
C GLU A 106 16.45 -3.98 23.88
N ASP A 107 15.89 -2.86 24.34
CA ASP A 107 14.76 -2.88 25.29
C ASP A 107 13.39 -3.05 24.62
N VAL A 108 13.24 -2.63 23.36
CA VAL A 108 11.97 -2.74 22.65
C VAL A 108 11.63 -4.20 22.33
N SER A 109 12.68 -5.03 22.16
CA SER A 109 12.53 -6.48 22.01
C SER A 109 12.01 -7.15 23.29
N SER A 110 12.33 -6.61 24.48
CA SER A 110 11.84 -7.17 25.74
C SER A 110 10.38 -6.80 26.00
N LEU A 111 9.94 -5.60 25.61
CA LEU A 111 8.57 -5.12 25.88
C LEU A 111 7.50 -5.91 25.11
N TYR A 112 7.70 -6.17 23.81
CA TYR A 112 6.70 -6.92 23.03
C TYR A 112 6.56 -8.36 23.52
N TYR A 113 7.65 -8.98 23.97
CA TYR A 113 7.64 -10.35 24.47
C TYR A 113 6.91 -10.44 25.81
N ARG A 114 7.17 -9.49 26.73
CA ARG A 114 6.46 -9.36 28.01
C ARG A 114 4.95 -9.18 27.83
N ILE A 115 4.54 -8.29 26.93
CA ILE A 115 3.12 -8.05 26.62
C ILE A 115 2.46 -9.29 26.01
N GLY A 116 3.13 -9.96 25.07
CA GLY A 116 2.62 -11.19 24.46
C GLY A 116 2.48 -12.33 25.47
N ASN A 117 3.49 -12.51 26.33
CA ASN A 117 3.49 -13.51 27.40
C ASN A 117 2.33 -13.27 28.39
N ASP A 118 2.12 -12.03 28.82
CA ASP A 118 1.00 -11.69 29.71
C ASP A 118 -0.37 -11.96 29.09
N TYR A 119 -0.52 -11.71 27.78
CA TYR A 119 -1.78 -11.96 27.10
C TYR A 119 -2.06 -13.46 26.88
N PHE A 120 -1.08 -14.22 26.39
CA PHE A 120 -1.29 -15.63 26.02
C PHE A 120 -1.11 -16.60 27.18
N ASN A 121 -0.11 -16.39 28.04
CA ASN A 121 0.24 -17.33 29.12
C ASN A 121 -0.46 -16.95 30.43
N HIS A 122 -0.49 -15.67 30.79
CA HIS A 122 -1.18 -15.19 31.99
C HIS A 122 -2.67 -14.86 31.76
N LYS A 123 -3.17 -14.98 30.50
CA LYS A 123 -4.56 -14.69 30.11
C LYS A 123 -5.07 -13.32 30.57
N MET A 124 -4.19 -12.32 30.65
CA MET A 124 -4.56 -10.97 31.05
C MET A 124 -5.45 -10.29 29.99
N GLU A 125 -6.45 -9.54 30.42
CA GLU A 125 -7.24 -8.73 29.50
C GLU A 125 -6.41 -7.57 28.92
N ILE A 126 -6.71 -7.20 27.67
CA ILE A 126 -5.98 -6.12 26.97
C ILE A 126 -6.07 -4.80 27.75
N GLY A 127 -7.20 -4.54 28.42
CA GLY A 127 -7.38 -3.34 29.25
C GLY A 127 -6.41 -3.27 30.43
N ASP A 128 -6.15 -4.40 31.08
CA ASP A 128 -5.23 -4.47 32.22
C ASP A 128 -3.78 -4.37 31.77
N ILE A 129 -3.45 -4.96 30.62
CA ILE A 129 -2.13 -4.81 30.00
C ILE A 129 -1.86 -3.34 29.64
N VAL A 130 -2.84 -2.62 29.11
CA VAL A 130 -2.72 -1.17 28.82
C VAL A 130 -2.36 -0.38 30.08
N LYS A 131 -3.03 -0.65 31.21
CA LYS A 131 -2.76 -0.01 32.50
C LYS A 131 -1.38 -0.40 33.04
N LYS A 132 -1.05 -1.69 33.04
CA LYS A 132 0.22 -2.24 33.57
C LYS A 132 1.45 -1.66 32.89
N TYR A 133 1.40 -1.51 31.56
CA TYR A 133 2.54 -1.04 30.78
C TYR A 133 2.48 0.45 30.41
N ASN A 134 1.43 1.17 30.81
CA ASN A 134 1.19 2.57 30.43
C ASN A 134 1.36 2.82 28.91
N THR A 135 0.75 1.96 28.09
CA THR A 135 0.85 2.03 26.62
C THR A 135 -0.52 2.19 25.97
N THR A 136 -0.55 2.64 24.71
CA THR A 136 -1.83 2.75 24.00
C THR A 136 -2.42 1.39 23.68
N LEU A 137 -3.75 1.30 23.67
CA LEU A 137 -4.49 0.10 23.26
C LEU A 137 -4.04 -0.41 21.88
N HIS A 138 -3.77 0.50 20.95
CA HIS A 138 -3.29 0.15 19.62
C HIS A 138 -1.92 -0.55 19.67
N SER A 139 -0.97 -0.01 20.43
CA SER A 139 0.37 -0.60 20.58
C SER A 139 0.30 -2.00 21.19
N VAL A 140 -0.50 -2.18 22.24
CA VAL A 140 -0.69 -3.50 22.88
C VAL A 140 -1.21 -4.51 21.86
N ARG A 141 -2.25 -4.16 21.09
CA ARG A 141 -2.78 -5.04 20.04
C ARG A 141 -1.71 -5.42 19.02
N GLN A 142 -0.93 -4.45 18.52
CA GLN A 142 0.16 -4.71 17.58
C GLN A 142 1.21 -5.66 18.16
N PHE A 143 1.57 -5.51 19.44
CA PHE A 143 2.53 -6.39 20.09
C PHE A 143 1.99 -7.81 20.30
N VAL A 144 0.72 -7.95 20.71
CA VAL A 144 0.05 -9.25 20.82
C VAL A 144 0.03 -9.96 19.46
N TYR A 145 -0.37 -9.29 18.38
CA TYR A 145 -0.35 -9.87 17.03
C TYR A 145 1.06 -10.26 16.57
N LYS A 146 2.06 -9.41 16.83
CA LYS A 146 3.46 -9.67 16.48
C LYS A 146 4.01 -10.87 17.24
N TYR A 147 3.69 -10.98 18.53
CA TYR A 147 4.07 -12.11 19.37
C TYR A 147 3.43 -13.41 18.87
N ALA A 148 2.12 -13.39 18.59
CA ALA A 148 1.41 -14.56 18.08
C ALA A 148 2.03 -15.06 16.78
N ARG A 149 2.29 -14.15 15.83
CA ARG A 149 2.91 -14.47 14.54
C ARG A 149 4.31 -15.08 14.68
N LYS A 150 5.13 -14.56 15.60
CA LYS A 150 6.49 -15.08 15.83
C LYS A 150 6.49 -16.48 16.44
N ASN A 151 5.52 -16.77 17.30
CA ASN A 151 5.41 -18.06 17.99
C ASN A 151 4.50 -19.04 17.24
N GLY A 152 4.08 -18.74 16.01
CA GLY A 152 3.19 -19.62 15.23
C GLY A 152 1.77 -19.77 15.80
N ILE A 153 1.36 -18.90 16.73
CA ILE A 153 0.02 -18.95 17.35
C ILE A 153 -1.00 -18.40 16.35
N VAL A 154 -1.93 -19.25 15.94
CA VAL A 154 -3.03 -18.86 15.05
C VAL A 154 -4.08 -18.12 15.86
N MET A 155 -4.13 -16.79 15.73
CA MET A 155 -5.19 -16.00 16.33
C MET A 155 -6.50 -16.21 15.57
N LYS A 156 -7.51 -16.73 16.26
CA LYS A 156 -8.87 -16.79 15.73
C LYS A 156 -9.32 -15.36 15.42
N ARG A 157 -9.70 -15.12 14.16
CA ARG A 157 -10.35 -13.86 13.81
C ARG A 157 -11.70 -13.86 14.50
N LYS A 158 -12.12 -12.69 14.99
CA LYS A 158 -13.49 -12.53 15.48
C LYS A 158 -14.42 -12.71 14.29
N GLU A 159 -15.04 -13.87 14.21
CA GLU A 159 -16.05 -14.15 13.21
C GLU A 159 -17.30 -13.34 13.51
N LEU A 160 -17.98 -12.91 12.45
CA LEU A 160 -19.26 -12.23 12.59
C LEU A 160 -20.30 -13.28 12.96
N ASP A 161 -21.19 -12.96 13.89
CA ASP A 161 -22.28 -13.87 14.25
C ASP A 161 -23.14 -14.19 13.02
N SER A 162 -23.53 -15.46 12.89
CA SER A 162 -24.34 -16.01 11.79
C SER A 162 -25.66 -15.24 11.60
N THR A 163 -26.26 -14.77 12.70
CA THR A 163 -27.48 -13.95 12.69
C THR A 163 -27.27 -12.65 11.91
N LYS A 164 -26.16 -11.96 12.16
CA LYS A 164 -25.78 -10.72 11.48
C LYS A 164 -25.39 -10.95 10.02
N VAL A 165 -24.78 -12.09 9.73
CA VAL A 165 -24.49 -12.49 8.33
C VAL A 165 -25.79 -12.58 7.55
N ASN A 166 -26.80 -13.27 8.09
CA ASN A 166 -28.11 -13.41 7.45
C ASN A 166 -28.83 -12.05 7.31
N GLU A 167 -28.77 -11.20 8.34
CA GLU A 167 -29.37 -9.87 8.28
C GLU A 167 -28.76 -9.01 7.15
N ILE A 168 -27.43 -9.04 6.97
CA ILE A 168 -26.76 -8.35 5.86
C ILE A 168 -27.30 -8.83 4.50
N VAL A 169 -27.41 -10.14 4.32
CA VAL A 169 -27.88 -10.76 3.08
C VAL A 169 -29.32 -10.32 2.77
N VAL A 170 -30.22 -10.43 3.76
CA VAL A 170 -31.63 -10.07 3.62
C VAL A 170 -31.80 -8.58 3.27
N LEU A 171 -31.11 -7.69 3.98
CA LEU A 171 -31.18 -6.24 3.72
C LEU A 171 -30.64 -5.89 2.32
N TYR A 172 -29.60 -6.57 1.86
CA TYR A 172 -29.06 -6.32 0.54
C TYR A 172 -30.01 -6.77 -0.58
N ILE A 173 -30.61 -7.95 -0.43
CA ILE A 173 -31.60 -8.49 -1.36
C ILE A 173 -32.83 -7.57 -1.42
N SER A 174 -33.30 -7.07 -0.27
CA SER A 174 -34.43 -6.14 -0.18
C SER A 174 -34.16 -4.77 -0.84
N GLY A 175 -32.93 -4.51 -1.27
CA GLY A 175 -32.59 -3.31 -2.02
C GLY A 175 -31.81 -2.26 -1.26
N MET A 176 -31.55 -2.47 0.04
CA MET A 176 -30.82 -1.52 0.87
C MET A 176 -29.38 -1.34 0.38
N SER A 177 -28.92 -0.09 0.34
CA SER A 177 -27.55 0.21 -0.04
C SER A 177 -26.57 -0.19 1.06
N ILE A 178 -25.32 -0.47 0.68
CA ILE A 178 -24.25 -0.80 1.66
C ILE A 178 -24.03 0.34 2.66
N CYS A 179 -24.21 1.59 2.24
CA CYS A 179 -24.08 2.76 3.11
C CYS A 179 -25.17 2.80 4.19
N GLU A 180 -26.42 2.47 3.84
CA GLU A 180 -27.52 2.38 4.80
C GLU A 180 -27.32 1.20 5.77
N MET A 181 -26.88 0.05 5.26
CA MET A 181 -26.56 -1.11 6.10
C MET A 181 -25.43 -0.82 7.09
N GLU A 182 -24.39 -0.06 6.69
CA GLU A 182 -23.31 0.36 7.57
C GLU A 182 -23.82 1.17 8.77
N LYS A 183 -24.73 2.12 8.53
CA LYS A 183 -25.37 2.91 9.58
C LYS A 183 -26.26 2.05 10.47
N LYS A 184 -27.09 1.18 9.87
CA LYS A 184 -28.06 0.35 10.59
C LYS A 184 -27.38 -0.70 11.48
N LEU A 185 -26.40 -1.43 10.93
CA LEU A 185 -25.76 -2.55 11.61
C LEU A 185 -24.52 -2.15 12.43
N LYS A 186 -24.06 -0.90 12.29
CA LYS A 186 -22.80 -0.38 12.88
C LYS A 186 -21.60 -1.26 12.49
N LEU A 187 -21.58 -1.73 11.24
CA LEU A 187 -20.52 -2.56 10.67
C LEU A 187 -19.80 -1.78 9.59
N SER A 188 -18.48 -1.95 9.51
CA SER A 188 -17.70 -1.28 8.46
C SER A 188 -18.16 -1.73 7.07
N HIS A 189 -18.13 -0.79 6.11
CA HIS A 189 -18.40 -1.07 4.71
C HIS A 189 -17.65 -2.30 4.16
N ARG A 190 -16.37 -2.48 4.57
CA ARG A 190 -15.53 -3.60 4.15
C ARG A 190 -16.04 -4.94 4.69
N THR A 191 -16.51 -4.97 5.94
CA THR A 191 -17.10 -6.17 6.54
C THR A 191 -18.34 -6.60 5.77
N ILE A 192 -19.24 -5.66 5.48
CA ILE A 192 -20.47 -5.92 4.74
C ILE A 192 -20.16 -6.46 3.34
N LYS A 193 -19.25 -5.81 2.60
CA LYS A 193 -18.80 -6.30 1.28
C LYS A 193 -18.24 -7.71 1.34
N LYS A 194 -17.38 -7.99 2.32
CA LYS A 194 -16.80 -9.31 2.49
C LYS A 194 -17.90 -10.36 2.72
N VAL A 195 -18.87 -10.09 3.58
CA VAL A 195 -20.00 -10.99 3.85
C VAL A 195 -20.79 -11.29 2.57
N LEU A 196 -21.10 -10.27 1.75
CA LEU A 196 -21.80 -10.47 0.48
C LEU A 196 -21.00 -11.34 -0.50
N VAL A 197 -19.69 -11.08 -0.63
CA VAL A 197 -18.80 -11.86 -1.50
C VAL A 197 -18.67 -13.31 -1.02
N ASP A 198 -18.48 -13.52 0.29
CA ASP A 198 -18.36 -14.86 0.89
C ASP A 198 -19.67 -15.67 0.74
N ASN A 199 -20.82 -15.00 0.55
CA ASN A 199 -22.12 -15.61 0.26
C ASN A 199 -22.47 -15.62 -1.24
N ASN A 200 -21.50 -15.39 -2.13
CA ASN A 200 -21.67 -15.38 -3.59
C ASN A 200 -22.73 -14.38 -4.12
N ILE A 201 -22.95 -13.27 -3.41
CA ILE A 201 -23.88 -12.23 -3.82
C ILE A 201 -23.15 -11.21 -4.69
N GLU A 202 -23.59 -11.08 -5.94
CA GLU A 202 -23.01 -10.12 -6.88
C GLU A 202 -23.28 -8.68 -6.43
N MET A 203 -22.23 -7.87 -6.36
CA MET A 203 -22.34 -6.48 -5.96
C MET A 203 -22.92 -5.63 -7.11
N ARG A 204 -24.04 -4.94 -6.83
CA ARG A 204 -24.63 -3.91 -7.70
C ARG A 204 -23.59 -2.85 -8.08
N THR A 205 -23.22 -2.85 -9.35
CA THR A 205 -22.35 -1.83 -9.94
C THR A 205 -23.12 -0.52 -10.14
N HIS A 206 -22.40 0.57 -10.44
CA HIS A 206 -23.02 1.88 -10.64
C HIS A 206 -24.06 1.87 -11.78
N HIS A 207 -23.82 1.09 -12.85
CA HIS A 207 -24.73 1.00 -13.99
C HIS A 207 -26.05 0.29 -13.66
N SER A 208 -26.06 -0.68 -12.75
CA SER A 208 -27.28 -1.38 -12.35
C SER A 208 -28.18 -0.57 -11.41
N ARG A 209 -27.73 0.60 -10.93
CA ARG A 209 -28.53 1.47 -10.04
C ARG A 209 -29.41 2.44 -10.81
N LEU A 210 -28.92 2.96 -11.95
CA LEU A 210 -29.62 3.95 -12.76
C LEU A 210 -30.86 3.40 -13.48
N SER A 211 -30.96 2.09 -13.66
CA SER A 211 -32.12 1.45 -14.30
C SER A 211 -33.33 1.29 -13.39
N ARG A 212 -33.18 1.46 -12.06
CA ARG A 212 -34.27 1.26 -11.09
C ARG A 212 -35.00 2.54 -10.68
N THR A 213 -34.39 3.71 -10.84
CA THR A 213 -34.99 5.00 -10.49
C THR A 213 -35.96 5.54 -11.56
N LYS A 214 -36.35 4.71 -12.53
CA LYS A 214 -37.23 5.09 -13.65
C LYS A 214 -38.65 4.50 -13.58
N ASN A 215 -39.00 3.85 -12.47
CA ASN A 215 -40.35 3.34 -12.22
C ASN A 215 -41.02 4.12 -11.10
#